data_AF-A0A958G030-F1
#
_entry.id   AF-A0A958G030-F1
#
_cell.length_a   1.000
_cell.length_b   1.000
_cell.length_c   1.000
_cell.angle_alpha   90.00
_cell.angle_beta   90.00
_cell.angle_gamma   90.00
#
_symmetry.space_group_name_H-M   'P 1'
#
loop_
_entity.id
_entity.type
_entity.pdbx_description
1 polymer ?
#
loop_
_entity_poly.entity_id
_entity_poly.type
_entity_poly.pdbx_seq_one_letter_code
_entity_poly.pdbx_strand_id
1 'polypeptide(L)'
;KFSKDSRKPEWLSSKEFDQTEQLYSVLAHMDDQMSCFTCHSSWVTSCAGCHLPIQANWKQESKHYDGKTSRNWASYNPQVARDQMFQLGKHGPAKDNRIVPVRSSSALVLSSTDINRQKIYVQQPPIAASGHSSQAFAPHFPHTVRTTETKQCTDCHVSKENDNNAIMAQLLLLGTNFVNFMGYHAYMATGSAGLEAVQVTEWDEPQAVIGSYLHRYAYPDWYKNHLERGRELTEYHTHHGAGGITNTIQLRGEYLFTTAGEGGFRAYDVANIANKGFSERIVTAPFSPLGHDTHVATKNATSFELPTNMPVAPYRQQLEANMETPLHPIYHYAIITDSQEGLILVNVDTLSDRDRTNNFLTRALTWNEHDILKGARHVTLAGTTAYITTPSSVICLDLNQPLKPRLIAELPFTDPQATAVQFRYLFVSDAEGLKVVDLTNPEKPQLVPHGFLPLSHAGKMYLARTYAYIANGPDGLAIVNIERPEAPSLHMMFNDHGKMNDVRDVKVATTNASLFAYVADGKNGLKVLQLTDPERVPTFYGFSPEVKPRLIAWHKTAGPALALSKALDRDRAVDESGHQVSIFGRIGSRPFNLPEMQKMYLNPSGELYTVSDYEPPKRQ
;
A
#
# COMPACT_ATOMS: atom_id res chain seq x y z
N LYS A 1 34.90 21.45 15.28
CA LYS A 1 35.36 20.91 16.60
C LYS A 1 34.51 21.52 17.70
N PHE A 2 34.10 20.78 18.73
CA PHE A 2 33.50 21.39 19.93
C PHE A 2 34.60 21.64 20.96
N SER A 3 34.96 22.91 21.16
CA SER A 3 35.72 23.34 22.34
C SER A 3 34.73 23.49 23.51
N LYS A 4 35.09 23.00 24.70
CA LYS A 4 34.24 23.09 25.90
C LYS A 4 34.04 24.53 26.38
N ASP A 5 34.84 25.49 25.90
CA ASP A 5 34.87 26.85 26.43
C ASP A 5 34.18 27.91 25.55
N SER A 6 33.66 27.56 24.37
CA SER A 6 32.93 28.51 23.51
C SER A 6 31.51 28.03 23.21
N ARG A 7 30.49 28.79 23.66
CA ARG A 7 29.08 28.61 23.26
C ARG A 7 28.80 28.98 21.79
N LYS A 8 29.84 29.07 20.96
CA LYS A 8 29.74 29.29 19.52
C LYS A 8 30.45 28.14 18.83
N PRO A 9 29.73 27.25 18.12
CA PRO A 9 30.39 26.26 17.28
C PRO A 9 31.20 27.00 16.21
N GLU A 10 32.52 26.81 16.22
CA GLU A 10 33.36 27.15 15.09
C GLU A 10 33.13 26.08 14.01
N TRP A 11 32.27 26.44 13.07
CA TRP A 11 32.16 25.74 11.80
C TRP A 11 33.32 26.22 10.94
N LEU A 12 34.28 25.34 10.68
CA LEU A 12 35.31 25.59 9.68
C LEU A 12 34.58 25.91 8.36
N SER A 13 34.91 27.05 7.76
CA SER A 13 34.33 27.42 6.47
C SER A 13 34.83 26.45 5.41
N SER A 14 34.00 26.14 4.41
CA SER A 14 34.34 25.21 3.32
C SER A 14 35.66 25.53 2.62
N LYS A 15 36.11 26.80 2.67
CA LYS A 15 37.38 27.25 2.07
C LYS A 15 38.63 26.81 2.82
N GLU A 16 38.55 26.44 4.10
CA GLU A 16 39.71 25.95 4.87
C GLU A 16 39.90 24.43 4.79
N PHE A 17 38.92 23.71 4.22
CA PHE A 17 38.97 22.26 3.96
C PHE A 17 39.49 21.90 2.56
N ASP A 18 39.68 22.90 1.68
CA ASP A 18 39.91 22.74 0.24
C ASP A 18 41.34 22.31 -0.15
N GLN A 19 42.21 22.02 0.82
CA GLN A 19 43.64 21.76 0.57
C GLN A 19 44.10 20.31 0.77
N THR A 20 43.20 19.37 1.03
CA THR A 20 43.56 17.94 1.09
C THR A 20 42.65 17.12 0.18
N GLU A 21 43.06 16.91 -1.07
CA GLU A 21 42.45 15.97 -2.03
C GLU A 21 42.24 14.54 -1.44
N GLN A 22 42.93 14.20 -0.34
CA GLN A 22 42.85 12.90 0.33
C GLN A 22 41.64 12.70 1.27
N LEU A 23 40.88 13.74 1.65
CA LEU A 23 39.72 13.60 2.54
C LEU A 23 38.37 13.48 1.81
N TYR A 24 38.31 13.95 0.55
CA TYR A 24 37.12 13.80 -0.30
C TYR A 24 36.80 12.32 -0.61
N SER A 25 37.74 11.41 -0.39
CA SER A 25 37.56 9.96 -0.56
C SER A 25 36.97 9.24 0.66
N VAL A 26 36.71 9.93 1.77
CA VAL A 26 36.30 9.29 3.06
C VAL A 26 34.85 9.56 3.44
N LEU A 27 34.23 10.62 2.94
CA LEU A 27 32.82 10.94 3.23
C LEU A 27 31.91 10.37 2.15
N ALA A 28 30.87 9.63 2.55
CA ALA A 28 29.91 9.08 1.60
C ALA A 28 29.14 10.19 0.84
N HIS A 29 28.92 11.35 1.47
CA HIS A 29 28.10 12.45 0.94
C HIS A 29 28.67 13.80 1.44
N MET A 30 28.42 14.87 0.68
CA MET A 30 28.84 16.23 1.03
C MET A 30 27.81 16.93 1.95
N ASP A 31 28.28 17.81 2.84
CA ASP A 31 27.45 18.53 3.85
C ASP A 31 26.36 19.45 3.25
N ASP A 32 26.54 19.85 1.99
CA ASP A 32 25.58 20.64 1.23
C ASP A 32 24.45 19.80 0.63
N GLN A 33 24.62 18.48 0.52
CA GLN A 33 23.63 17.57 -0.08
C GLN A 33 22.70 16.91 0.95
N MET A 34 23.17 16.70 2.18
CA MET A 34 22.45 15.98 3.22
C MET A 34 22.51 16.71 4.56
N SER A 35 21.39 16.73 5.30
CA SER A 35 21.41 17.29 6.65
C SER A 35 22.08 16.32 7.63
N CYS A 36 22.93 16.81 8.53
CA CYS A 36 23.69 15.96 9.45
C CYS A 36 22.81 14.99 10.29
N PHE A 37 21.62 15.45 10.72
CA PHE A 37 20.69 14.61 11.48
C PHE A 37 20.07 13.46 10.68
N THR A 38 20.26 13.42 9.36
CA THR A 38 19.89 12.27 8.52
C THR A 38 20.70 11.05 8.94
N CYS A 39 22.02 11.18 8.96
CA CYS A 39 22.93 10.11 9.38
C CYS A 39 22.94 9.94 10.90
N HIS A 40 22.79 11.03 11.67
CA HIS A 40 22.93 11.00 13.13
C HIS A 40 21.64 10.70 13.88
N SER A 41 20.64 10.11 13.22
CA SER A 41 19.36 9.73 13.84
C SER A 41 19.31 8.24 14.17
N SER A 42 18.92 7.91 15.40
CA SER A 42 18.74 6.51 15.78
C SER A 42 17.38 5.95 15.33
N TRP A 43 16.33 6.77 15.35
CA TRP A 43 14.98 6.38 14.93
C TRP A 43 14.11 7.59 14.61
N VAL A 44 13.01 7.35 13.87
CA VAL A 44 12.01 8.37 13.52
C VAL A 44 10.62 7.86 13.91
N THR A 45 9.87 8.64 14.71
CA THR A 45 8.44 8.34 14.93
C THR A 45 7.71 8.58 13.62
N SER A 46 6.92 7.61 13.17
CA SER A 46 5.98 7.81 12.06
C SER A 46 4.55 7.73 12.56
N CYS A 47 3.72 8.69 12.14
CA CYS A 47 2.29 8.69 12.41
C CYS A 47 1.58 8.31 11.11
N ALA A 48 1.44 7.00 10.89
CA ALA A 48 0.86 6.48 9.66
C ALA A 48 -0.60 6.90 9.46
N GLY A 49 -1.28 7.52 10.44
CA GLY A 49 -2.66 7.98 10.31
C GLY A 49 -3.34 8.31 11.62
N CYS A 50 -4.42 9.08 11.55
CA CYS A 50 -5.32 9.43 12.64
C CYS A 50 -6.75 9.21 12.18
N HIS A 51 -7.53 8.50 13.00
CA HIS A 51 -8.96 8.42 12.79
C HIS A 51 -9.64 9.59 13.52
N LEU A 52 -10.40 10.38 12.78
CA LEU A 52 -11.17 11.52 13.30
C LEU A 52 -12.67 11.23 13.18
N PRO A 53 -13.27 10.53 14.16
CA PRO A 53 -14.71 10.35 14.19
C PRO A 53 -15.38 11.62 14.73
N ILE A 54 -16.26 12.20 13.93
CA ILE A 54 -17.10 13.34 14.30
C ILE A 54 -18.45 12.80 14.78
N GLN A 55 -18.85 13.15 15.99
CA GLN A 55 -20.16 12.78 16.55
C GLN A 55 -21.01 14.02 16.80
N ALA A 56 -22.21 14.02 16.22
CA ALA A 56 -23.22 15.02 16.51
C ALA A 56 -23.78 14.85 17.94
N ASN A 57 -24.26 15.95 18.52
CA ASN A 57 -24.82 16.11 19.86
C ASN A 57 -23.86 16.12 21.06
N TRP A 58 -22.56 16.18 20.81
CA TRP A 58 -21.61 16.47 21.87
C TRP A 58 -21.33 17.97 21.89
N LYS A 59 -21.87 18.66 22.90
CA LYS A 59 -21.62 20.11 23.07
C LYS A 59 -20.21 20.32 23.60
N GLN A 60 -19.39 21.05 22.86
CA GLN A 60 -18.03 21.40 23.24
C GLN A 60 -17.75 22.86 22.93
N GLU A 61 -16.93 23.50 23.77
CA GLU A 61 -16.40 24.82 23.46
C GLU A 61 -15.41 24.72 22.30
N SER A 62 -15.52 25.67 21.39
CA SER A 62 -14.63 25.77 20.25
C SER A 62 -13.20 26.02 20.71
N LYS A 63 -12.26 25.24 20.17
CA LYS A 63 -10.83 25.42 20.40
C LYS A 63 -10.19 26.49 19.50
N HIS A 64 -10.99 27.22 18.71
CA HIS A 64 -10.54 28.33 17.87
C HIS A 64 -10.58 29.68 18.58
N TYR A 65 -10.75 29.71 19.91
CA TYR A 65 -10.81 30.93 20.73
C TYR A 65 -11.86 31.95 20.26
N ASP A 66 -12.94 31.49 19.61
CA ASP A 66 -14.03 32.33 19.10
C ASP A 66 -15.23 32.41 20.06
N GLY A 67 -15.13 31.79 21.25
CA GLY A 67 -16.18 31.76 22.27
C GLY A 67 -17.43 30.98 21.86
N LYS A 68 -17.39 30.25 20.73
CA LYS A 68 -18.56 29.51 20.23
C LYS A 68 -18.61 28.12 20.83
N THR A 69 -19.81 27.56 20.89
CA THR A 69 -20.02 26.15 21.20
C THR A 69 -20.44 25.39 19.95
N SER A 70 -19.76 24.29 19.64
CA SER A 70 -20.16 23.34 18.60
C SER A 70 -20.97 22.21 19.23
N ARG A 71 -21.92 21.64 18.47
CA ARG A 71 -22.60 20.37 18.81
C ARG A 71 -22.01 19.17 18.06
N ASN A 72 -20.92 19.38 17.33
CA ASN A 72 -20.17 18.35 16.64
C ASN A 72 -18.80 18.25 17.30
N TRP A 73 -18.54 17.11 17.93
CA TRP A 73 -17.26 16.83 18.56
C TRP A 73 -16.46 15.86 17.69
N ALA A 74 -15.24 16.25 17.35
CA ALA A 74 -14.27 15.37 16.73
C ALA A 74 -13.28 14.91 17.80
N SER A 75 -13.25 13.61 18.09
CA SER A 75 -12.16 13.05 18.88
C SER A 75 -10.95 12.79 17.99
N TYR A 76 -9.76 12.81 18.57
CA TYR A 76 -8.50 12.57 17.87
C TYR A 76 -7.94 11.23 18.33
N ASN A 77 -8.04 10.20 17.49
CA ASN A 77 -7.57 8.85 17.80
C ASN A 77 -6.34 8.53 16.95
N PRO A 78 -5.12 8.76 17.49
CA PRO A 78 -3.91 8.60 16.73
C PRO A 78 -3.57 7.12 16.55
N GLN A 79 -3.42 6.67 15.32
CA GLN A 79 -2.89 5.36 15.01
C GLN A 79 -1.37 5.47 14.79
N VAL A 80 -0.65 5.70 15.90
CA VAL A 80 0.81 5.79 15.87
C VAL A 80 1.39 4.38 15.77
N ALA A 81 2.08 4.09 14.67
CA ALA A 81 2.94 2.93 14.58
C ALA A 81 4.32 3.31 15.12
N ARG A 82 4.68 2.81 16.30
CA ARG A 82 6.07 2.85 16.79
C ARG A 82 6.80 1.63 16.25
N ASP A 83 7.13 1.72 14.98
CA ASP A 83 7.81 0.67 14.24
C ASP A 83 9.14 1.19 13.71
N GLN A 84 10.05 0.31 13.34
CA GLN A 84 11.31 0.67 12.70
C GLN A 84 11.00 1.21 11.30
N MET A 85 11.01 2.54 11.20
CA MET A 85 10.78 3.27 9.97
C MET A 85 11.89 4.29 9.76
N PHE A 86 12.56 4.19 8.62
CA PHE A 86 13.50 5.20 8.17
C PHE A 86 13.22 5.49 6.71
N GLN A 87 12.86 6.74 6.42
CA GLN A 87 12.42 7.17 5.10
C GLN A 87 13.14 8.47 4.77
N LEU A 88 13.50 8.66 3.50
CA LEU A 88 14.23 9.83 3.02
C LEU A 88 13.42 10.58 1.97
N GLY A 89 13.71 11.87 1.86
CA GLY A 89 13.21 12.71 0.79
C GLY A 89 13.97 14.03 0.75
N LYS A 90 13.45 15.00 0.00
CA LYS A 90 14.05 16.31 -0.15
C LYS A 90 13.30 17.32 0.70
N HIS A 91 14.06 18.13 1.44
CA HIS A 91 13.50 19.35 2.01
C HIS A 91 13.12 20.33 0.88
N GLY A 92 12.33 21.35 1.19
CA GLY A 92 12.10 22.46 0.27
C GLY A 92 13.30 23.41 0.13
N PRO A 93 13.23 24.39 -0.80
CA PRO A 93 14.35 25.29 -1.14
C PRO A 93 14.80 26.18 0.01
N ALA A 94 13.95 26.45 1.00
CA ALA A 94 14.34 27.16 2.22
C ALA A 94 15.42 26.46 3.06
N LYS A 95 15.73 25.19 2.74
CA LYS A 95 16.84 24.39 3.31
C LYS A 95 17.64 23.72 2.20
N ASP A 96 17.85 24.43 1.09
CA ASP A 96 18.72 24.04 -0.05
C ASP A 96 18.34 22.70 -0.69
N ASN A 97 17.09 22.27 -0.54
CA ASN A 97 16.64 20.95 -0.97
C ASN A 97 17.46 19.78 -0.42
N ARG A 98 18.06 19.89 0.77
CA ARG A 98 18.90 18.82 1.34
C ARG A 98 18.11 17.53 1.57
N ILE A 99 18.81 16.40 1.48
CA ILE A 99 18.29 15.11 1.92
C ILE A 99 18.07 15.15 3.43
N VAL A 100 16.90 14.68 3.85
CA VAL A 100 16.44 14.68 5.24
C VAL A 100 15.60 13.43 5.50
N PRO A 101 15.52 12.97 6.76
CA PRO A 101 14.48 12.05 7.16
C PRO A 101 13.11 12.66 6.89
N VAL A 102 12.24 11.84 6.33
CA VAL A 102 10.83 12.12 6.12
C VAL A 102 10.03 11.14 6.97
N ARG A 103 8.84 11.54 7.39
CA ARG A 103 7.91 10.63 8.05
C ARG A 103 6.50 10.87 7.56
N SER A 104 5.67 9.84 7.61
CA SER A 104 4.22 10.02 7.60
C SER A 104 3.80 10.88 8.79
N SER A 105 3.09 11.98 8.50
CA SER A 105 2.71 13.03 9.45
C SER A 105 1.24 13.36 9.27
N SER A 106 0.41 12.87 10.19
CA SER A 106 -1.01 13.27 10.30
C SER A 106 -1.86 12.93 9.06
N ALA A 107 -1.64 11.76 8.46
CA ALA A 107 -2.59 11.21 7.50
C ALA A 107 -3.98 11.10 8.14
N LEU A 108 -5.02 11.55 7.46
CA LEU A 108 -6.37 11.64 8.02
C LEU A 108 -7.28 10.57 7.44
N VAL A 109 -8.03 9.92 8.32
CA VAL A 109 -9.13 9.02 7.97
C VAL A 109 -10.35 9.51 8.73
N LEU A 110 -11.40 9.89 8.03
CA LEU A 110 -12.52 10.62 8.60
C LEU A 110 -13.76 9.74 8.70
N SER A 111 -14.48 9.84 9.81
CA SER A 111 -15.82 9.27 9.95
C SER A 111 -16.78 10.29 10.53
N SER A 112 -18.08 10.15 10.27
CA SER A 112 -19.07 10.97 10.96
C SER A 112 -20.35 10.21 11.29
N THR A 113 -20.89 10.52 12.46
CA THR A 113 -22.18 10.04 12.96
C THR A 113 -23.12 11.21 13.24
N ASP A 114 -24.31 11.18 12.64
CA ASP A 114 -25.32 12.22 12.79
C ASP A 114 -26.17 12.08 14.08
N ILE A 115 -27.12 13.02 14.27
CA ILE A 115 -28.06 13.02 15.42
C ILE A 115 -28.93 11.77 15.49
N ASN A 116 -29.21 11.14 14.36
CA ASN A 116 -30.01 9.92 14.28
C ASN A 116 -29.18 8.65 14.50
N ARG A 117 -27.88 8.79 14.81
CA ARG A 117 -26.90 7.71 14.91
C ARG A 117 -26.69 6.96 13.59
N GLN A 118 -26.78 7.68 12.47
CA GLN A 118 -26.41 7.21 11.15
C GLN A 118 -24.92 7.51 10.92
N LYS A 119 -24.17 6.51 10.45
CA LYS A 119 -22.77 6.68 10.06
C LYS A 119 -22.75 7.18 8.62
N ILE A 120 -22.64 8.50 8.43
CA ILE A 120 -22.85 9.16 7.13
C ILE A 120 -21.65 8.99 6.18
N TYR A 121 -20.44 8.83 6.71
CA TYR A 121 -19.27 8.35 5.98
C TYR A 121 -18.36 7.64 6.98
N VAL A 122 -17.68 6.59 6.53
CA VAL A 122 -16.84 5.73 7.36
C VAL A 122 -15.44 5.65 6.78
N GLN A 123 -14.47 6.06 7.60
CA GLN A 123 -13.04 5.92 7.37
C GLN A 123 -12.59 6.37 5.97
N GLN A 124 -13.08 7.53 5.55
CA GLN A 124 -12.79 8.12 4.26
C GLN A 124 -11.55 9.02 4.36
N PRO A 125 -10.45 8.71 3.63
CA PRO A 125 -9.33 9.63 3.52
C PRO A 125 -9.67 10.75 2.51
N PRO A 126 -9.40 12.03 2.83
CA PRO A 126 -9.64 13.13 1.89
C PRO A 126 -8.62 13.16 0.74
N ILE A 127 -8.87 14.02 -0.25
CA ILE A 127 -7.93 14.34 -1.34
C ILE A 127 -7.43 15.78 -1.13
N ALA A 128 -6.10 15.98 -1.15
CA ALA A 128 -5.49 17.30 -0.97
C ALA A 128 -5.94 18.30 -2.06
N ALA A 129 -5.86 19.60 -1.77
CA ALA A 129 -6.23 20.64 -2.74
C ALA A 129 -5.44 20.50 -4.06
N SER A 130 -4.18 20.08 -3.98
CA SER A 130 -3.29 19.82 -5.11
C SER A 130 -3.56 18.51 -5.87
N GLY A 131 -4.57 17.74 -5.47
CA GLY A 131 -4.93 16.45 -6.08
C GLY A 131 -4.21 15.22 -5.52
N HIS A 132 -3.14 15.39 -4.76
CA HIS A 132 -2.42 14.28 -4.11
C HIS A 132 -3.24 13.62 -3.00
N SER A 133 -2.84 12.40 -2.64
CA SER A 133 -3.35 11.69 -1.48
C SER A 133 -3.11 12.48 -0.19
N SER A 134 -4.07 12.40 0.73
CA SER A 134 -3.96 12.96 2.09
C SER A 134 -3.12 12.11 3.05
N GLN A 135 -2.54 11.01 2.58
CA GLN A 135 -1.48 10.31 3.31
C GLN A 135 -0.26 11.23 3.40
N ALA A 136 -0.24 12.13 4.37
CA ALA A 136 0.68 13.26 4.38
C ALA A 136 2.06 12.87 4.90
N PHE A 137 3.10 13.42 4.29
CA PHE A 137 4.49 13.27 4.71
C PHE A 137 5.12 14.63 5.04
N ALA A 138 6.16 14.63 5.86
CA ALA A 138 6.89 15.86 6.14
C ALA A 138 8.38 15.58 6.38
N PRO A 139 9.27 16.46 5.89
CA PRO A 139 10.63 16.58 6.42
C PRO A 139 10.59 16.67 7.94
N HIS A 140 11.40 15.85 8.60
CA HIS A 140 11.36 15.68 10.04
C HIS A 140 12.74 15.79 10.66
N PHE A 141 12.85 16.62 11.69
CA PHE A 141 13.99 16.61 12.59
C PHE A 141 13.73 15.59 13.70
N PRO A 142 14.50 14.49 13.80
CA PRO A 142 14.26 13.45 14.80
C PRO A 142 14.47 13.95 16.24
N HIS A 143 13.75 13.37 17.19
CA HIS A 143 13.84 13.78 18.60
C HIS A 143 15.19 13.43 19.25
N THR A 144 15.90 12.45 18.70
CA THR A 144 17.19 11.99 19.19
C THR A 144 18.20 12.05 18.05
N VAL A 145 19.17 12.97 18.16
CA VAL A 145 20.31 13.09 17.25
C VAL A 145 21.58 12.95 18.08
N ARG A 146 22.42 11.96 17.76
CA ARG A 146 23.62 11.62 18.55
C ARG A 146 24.84 11.46 17.66
N THR A 147 26.00 11.82 18.18
CA THR A 147 27.28 11.68 17.45
C THR A 147 27.78 10.24 17.38
N THR A 148 27.24 9.34 18.21
CA THR A 148 27.71 7.95 18.36
C THR A 148 26.74 6.89 17.82
N GLU A 149 25.47 7.24 17.62
CA GLU A 149 24.46 6.36 17.01
C GLU A 149 24.17 6.93 15.63
N THR A 150 24.85 6.38 14.62
CA THR A 150 24.72 6.81 13.22
C THR A 150 24.14 5.70 12.37
N LYS A 151 23.38 6.09 11.36
CA LYS A 151 23.06 5.25 10.21
C LYS A 151 24.35 4.75 9.58
N GLN A 152 24.33 3.48 9.20
CA GLN A 152 25.39 2.81 8.48
C GLN A 152 25.12 2.83 6.97
N CYS A 153 26.06 2.33 6.18
CA CYS A 153 25.92 2.32 4.73
C CYS A 153 24.69 1.51 4.29
N THR A 154 24.43 0.36 4.92
CA THR A 154 23.30 -0.53 4.57
C THR A 154 21.93 -0.01 5.05
N ASP A 155 21.89 1.04 5.89
CA ASP A 155 20.62 1.73 6.20
C ASP A 155 20.11 2.57 5.02
N CYS A 156 20.99 2.95 4.09
CA CYS A 156 20.69 3.89 3.00
C CYS A 156 20.94 3.32 1.59
N HIS A 157 21.78 2.29 1.46
CA HIS A 157 22.15 1.67 0.19
C HIS A 157 21.92 0.16 0.25
N VAL A 158 21.83 -0.48 -0.92
CA VAL A 158 21.66 -1.94 -1.00
C VAL A 158 22.83 -2.65 -0.34
N SER A 159 22.55 -3.59 0.55
CA SER A 159 23.58 -4.36 1.25
C SER A 159 24.28 -5.32 0.29
N LYS A 160 25.54 -5.64 0.58
CA LYS A 160 26.32 -6.64 -0.17
C LYS A 160 25.68 -8.03 -0.15
N GLU A 161 25.02 -8.36 0.96
CA GLU A 161 24.27 -9.61 1.13
C GLU A 161 22.87 -9.55 0.48
N ASN A 162 22.46 -8.39 -0.04
CA ASN A 162 21.21 -8.14 -0.73
C ASN A 162 19.96 -8.53 0.09
N ASP A 163 20.04 -8.32 1.40
CA ASP A 163 19.04 -8.69 2.41
C ASP A 163 18.20 -7.51 2.92
N ASN A 164 18.43 -6.30 2.38
CA ASN A 164 17.77 -5.07 2.83
C ASN A 164 16.81 -4.45 1.81
N ASN A 165 16.35 -5.21 0.80
CA ASN A 165 15.48 -4.68 -0.27
C ASN A 165 14.15 -4.09 0.25
N ALA A 166 13.56 -4.70 1.27
CA ALA A 166 12.36 -4.16 1.92
C ALA A 166 12.65 -2.85 2.69
N ILE A 167 13.85 -2.73 3.28
CA ILE A 167 14.30 -1.49 3.92
C ILE A 167 14.46 -0.40 2.86
N MET A 168 15.07 -0.72 1.71
CA MET A 168 15.18 0.21 0.58
C MET A 168 13.82 0.66 0.04
N ALA A 169 12.84 -0.24 -0.06
CA ALA A 169 11.46 0.12 -0.43
C ALA A 169 10.86 1.15 0.54
N GLN A 170 11.07 0.97 1.85
CA GLN A 170 10.61 1.90 2.88
C GLN A 170 11.37 3.23 2.82
N LEU A 171 12.70 3.16 2.67
CA LEU A 171 13.61 4.30 2.59
C LEU A 171 13.20 5.26 1.48
N LEU A 172 12.87 4.70 0.31
CA LEU A 172 12.49 5.42 -0.90
C LEU A 172 11.01 5.80 -0.95
N LEU A 173 10.23 5.53 0.11
CA LEU A 173 8.79 5.84 0.19
C LEU A 173 7.92 5.12 -0.87
N LEU A 174 8.38 3.97 -1.38
CA LEU A 174 7.60 3.10 -2.28
C LEU A 174 6.48 2.35 -1.54
N GLY A 175 6.57 2.31 -0.20
CA GLY A 175 5.67 1.58 0.67
C GLY A 175 6.11 0.11 0.85
N THR A 176 5.79 -0.45 2.01
CA THR A 176 6.10 -1.85 2.35
C THR A 176 4.84 -2.67 2.58
N ASN A 177 3.66 -2.08 2.36
CA ASN A 177 2.33 -2.65 2.59
C ASN A 177 2.05 -3.12 4.04
N PHE A 178 3.00 -2.98 4.95
CA PHE A 178 2.94 -3.55 6.30
C PHE A 178 2.01 -2.75 7.22
N VAL A 179 2.08 -1.42 7.15
CA VAL A 179 1.24 -0.52 7.96
C VAL A 179 -0.06 -0.12 7.28
N ASN A 180 -0.43 -0.79 6.19
CA ASN A 180 -1.68 -0.54 5.49
C ASN A 180 -2.88 -0.72 6.43
N PHE A 181 -3.95 0.01 6.15
CA PHE A 181 -5.13 0.04 7.02
C PHE A 181 -6.32 -0.67 6.38
N MET A 182 -6.65 -1.84 6.92
CA MET A 182 -7.94 -2.47 6.66
C MET A 182 -8.96 -1.77 7.53
N GLY A 183 -9.97 -1.19 6.90
CA GLY A 183 -10.98 -0.40 7.58
C GLY A 183 -11.99 -1.24 8.36
N TYR A 184 -13.19 -0.69 8.49
CA TYR A 184 -14.31 -1.23 9.24
C TYR A 184 -14.86 -2.50 8.57
N HIS A 185 -14.82 -2.53 7.24
CA HIS A 185 -15.20 -3.69 6.44
C HIS A 185 -14.03 -4.20 5.60
N ALA A 186 -13.96 -5.53 5.44
CA ALA A 186 -13.22 -6.17 4.38
C ALA A 186 -14.15 -6.42 3.18
N TYR A 187 -13.74 -6.00 1.99
CA TYR A 187 -14.51 -6.13 0.76
C TYR A 187 -14.01 -7.31 -0.07
N MET A 188 -14.94 -8.14 -0.52
CA MET A 188 -14.71 -9.43 -1.16
C MET A 188 -15.36 -9.49 -2.53
N ALA A 189 -14.65 -10.09 -3.50
CA ALA A 189 -15.27 -10.60 -4.71
C ALA A 189 -15.73 -12.04 -4.48
N THR A 190 -17.02 -12.32 -4.70
CA THR A 190 -17.63 -13.61 -4.37
C THR A 190 -18.07 -14.40 -5.61
N GLY A 191 -17.34 -14.24 -6.72
CA GLY A 191 -17.63 -14.92 -7.98
C GLY A 191 -18.97 -14.50 -8.59
N SER A 192 -19.81 -15.48 -8.94
CA SER A 192 -21.15 -15.24 -9.50
C SER A 192 -22.14 -14.65 -8.48
N ALA A 193 -21.87 -14.77 -7.18
CA ALA A 193 -22.70 -14.15 -6.15
C ALA A 193 -22.53 -12.63 -6.09
N GLY A 194 -21.49 -12.08 -6.73
CA GLY A 194 -21.21 -10.65 -6.78
C GLY A 194 -20.12 -10.23 -5.82
N LEU A 195 -20.48 -9.38 -4.87
CA LEU A 195 -19.55 -8.78 -3.92
C LEU A 195 -20.16 -8.70 -2.52
N GLU A 196 -19.28 -8.68 -1.52
CA GLU A 196 -19.67 -8.73 -0.12
C GLU A 196 -18.72 -7.90 0.73
N ALA A 197 -19.25 -7.16 1.69
CA ALA A 197 -18.50 -6.39 2.67
C ALA A 197 -18.79 -6.94 4.06
N VAL A 198 -17.75 -7.47 4.73
CA VAL A 198 -17.87 -8.10 6.05
C VAL A 198 -17.27 -7.17 7.09
N GLN A 199 -17.99 -6.89 8.18
CA GLN A 199 -17.46 -6.08 9.28
C GLN A 199 -16.35 -6.86 10.00
N VAL A 200 -15.16 -6.27 10.12
CA VAL A 200 -13.98 -6.92 10.70
C VAL A 200 -13.42 -6.23 11.94
N THR A 201 -13.85 -5.01 12.23
CA THR A 201 -13.48 -4.27 13.45
C THR A 201 -14.72 -3.80 14.20
N GLU A 202 -14.54 -3.49 15.48
CA GLU A 202 -15.54 -2.74 16.24
C GLU A 202 -15.66 -1.30 15.74
N TRP A 203 -16.85 -0.72 15.88
CA TRP A 203 -17.06 0.68 15.52
C TRP A 203 -16.44 1.65 16.54
N ASP A 204 -16.59 1.33 17.82
CA ASP A 204 -16.14 2.18 18.92
C ASP A 204 -14.61 2.17 19.04
N GLU A 205 -14.07 3.24 19.62
CA GLU A 205 -12.63 3.38 19.82
C GLU A 205 -12.17 2.73 21.13
N PRO A 206 -11.07 1.95 21.12
CA PRO A 206 -10.21 1.66 19.98
C PRO A 206 -10.89 0.69 18.98
N GLN A 207 -10.81 0.96 17.67
CA GLN A 207 -11.37 0.10 16.62
C GLN A 207 -10.61 -1.24 16.50
N ALA A 208 -10.82 -2.13 17.46
CA ALA A 208 -10.15 -3.42 17.55
C ALA A 208 -10.68 -4.39 16.49
N VAL A 209 -9.79 -5.16 15.86
CA VAL A 209 -10.18 -6.28 14.98
C VAL A 209 -10.90 -7.33 15.82
N ILE A 210 -12.08 -7.76 15.38
CA ILE A 210 -12.95 -8.67 16.13
C ILE A 210 -12.23 -10.02 16.34
N GLY A 211 -12.17 -10.45 17.60
CA GLY A 211 -11.47 -11.68 18.02
C GLY A 211 -9.97 -11.53 18.25
N SER A 212 -9.39 -10.35 18.06
CA SER A 212 -7.96 -10.11 18.29
C SER A 212 -7.55 -10.05 19.76
N TYR A 213 -6.24 -10.08 20.00
CA TYR A 213 -5.64 -9.77 21.31
C TYR A 213 -6.18 -8.45 21.88
N LEU A 214 -6.21 -7.36 21.10
CA LEU A 214 -6.71 -6.08 21.57
C LEU A 214 -8.21 -6.15 21.89
N HIS A 215 -9.01 -6.83 21.07
CA HIS A 215 -10.44 -7.00 21.32
C HIS A 215 -10.71 -7.65 22.68
N ARG A 216 -9.93 -8.67 23.05
CA ARG A 216 -10.03 -9.34 24.37
C ARG A 216 -9.89 -8.37 25.55
N TYR A 217 -9.04 -7.36 25.46
CA TYR A 217 -8.79 -6.41 26.55
C TYR A 217 -9.63 -5.15 26.47
N ALA A 218 -9.87 -4.63 25.26
CA ALA A 218 -10.66 -3.43 25.06
C ALA A 218 -12.17 -3.69 25.25
N TYR A 219 -12.64 -4.89 24.86
CA TYR A 219 -14.06 -5.26 24.88
C TYR A 219 -14.26 -6.72 25.37
N PRO A 220 -13.97 -7.02 26.64
CA PRO A 220 -13.97 -8.39 27.16
C PRO A 220 -15.31 -9.12 26.99
N ASP A 221 -16.44 -8.43 27.19
CA ASP A 221 -17.77 -9.03 27.03
C ASP A 221 -18.07 -9.34 25.55
N TRP A 222 -17.70 -8.45 24.63
CA TRP A 222 -17.93 -8.65 23.19
C TRP A 222 -17.02 -9.74 22.63
N TYR A 223 -15.78 -9.79 23.12
CA TYR A 223 -14.86 -10.89 22.83
C TYR A 223 -15.42 -12.23 23.31
N LYS A 224 -16.01 -12.30 24.51
CA LYS A 224 -16.68 -13.51 24.99
C LYS A 224 -17.84 -13.92 24.08
N ASN A 225 -18.71 -12.98 23.70
CA ASN A 225 -19.82 -13.23 22.77
C ASN A 225 -19.34 -13.71 21.39
N HIS A 226 -18.20 -13.19 20.90
CA HIS A 226 -17.57 -13.66 19.66
C HIS A 226 -17.10 -15.12 19.78
N LEU A 227 -16.52 -15.50 20.92
CA LEU A 227 -16.13 -16.88 21.18
C LEU A 227 -17.33 -17.82 21.29
N GLU A 228 -18.40 -17.40 21.97
CA GLU A 228 -19.65 -18.18 22.12
C GLU A 228 -20.31 -18.45 20.76
N ARG A 229 -20.16 -17.55 19.79
CA ARG A 229 -20.60 -17.72 18.40
C ARG A 229 -19.58 -18.46 17.52
N GLY A 230 -18.62 -19.17 18.11
CA GLY A 230 -17.64 -19.95 17.35
C GLY A 230 -16.71 -19.10 16.47
N ARG A 231 -16.50 -17.82 16.82
CA ARG A 231 -15.69 -16.83 16.09
C ARG A 231 -16.26 -16.40 14.73
N GLU A 232 -17.55 -16.59 14.49
CA GLU A 232 -18.22 -16.14 13.28
C GLU A 232 -18.48 -14.63 13.31
N LEU A 233 -18.13 -13.94 12.21
CA LEU A 233 -18.53 -12.56 11.95
C LEU A 233 -19.94 -12.56 11.36
N THR A 234 -20.89 -11.87 11.97
CA THR A 234 -22.30 -11.92 11.59
C THR A 234 -22.80 -10.70 10.84
N GLU A 235 -22.06 -9.60 10.88
CA GLU A 235 -22.45 -8.33 10.24
C GLU A 235 -21.78 -8.22 8.88
N TYR A 236 -22.59 -8.21 7.82
CA TYR A 236 -22.11 -8.13 6.44
C TYR A 236 -23.21 -7.59 5.52
N HIS A 237 -22.78 -7.13 4.33
CA HIS A 237 -23.66 -6.62 3.28
C HIS A 237 -23.25 -7.19 1.93
N THR A 238 -24.23 -7.69 1.17
CA THR A 238 -24.03 -8.27 -0.17
C THR A 238 -24.59 -7.35 -1.25
N HIS A 239 -24.06 -7.48 -2.46
CA HIS A 239 -24.64 -6.90 -3.66
C HIS A 239 -24.31 -7.77 -4.87
N HIS A 240 -25.24 -7.86 -5.83
CA HIS A 240 -25.01 -8.63 -7.05
C HIS A 240 -23.87 -8.04 -7.90
N GLY A 241 -23.16 -8.89 -8.63
CA GLY A 241 -22.11 -8.44 -9.55
C GLY A 241 -22.70 -7.88 -10.86
N ALA A 242 -21.82 -7.53 -11.79
CA ALA A 242 -22.20 -7.00 -13.10
C ALA A 242 -22.62 -8.08 -14.14
N GLY A 243 -23.11 -9.25 -13.69
CA GLY A 243 -23.62 -10.31 -14.58
C GLY A 243 -22.62 -11.38 -15.03
N GLY A 244 -21.45 -11.48 -14.38
CA GLY A 244 -20.48 -12.57 -14.61
C GLY A 244 -19.69 -12.92 -13.33
N ILE A 245 -18.48 -13.46 -13.47
CA ILE A 245 -17.66 -13.88 -12.33
C ILE A 245 -16.85 -12.70 -11.77
N THR A 246 -17.32 -12.13 -10.67
CA THR A 246 -16.58 -11.07 -9.96
C THR A 246 -15.33 -11.68 -9.33
N ASN A 247 -14.15 -11.32 -9.84
CA ASN A 247 -12.89 -12.02 -9.54
C ASN A 247 -11.75 -11.10 -9.07
N THR A 248 -11.92 -9.79 -9.18
CA THR A 248 -11.03 -8.78 -8.61
C THR A 248 -11.84 -7.62 -8.06
N ILE A 249 -11.29 -6.96 -7.04
CA ILE A 249 -11.98 -5.91 -6.30
C ILE A 249 -10.97 -4.96 -5.64
N GLN A 250 -11.25 -3.66 -5.66
CA GLN A 250 -10.40 -2.65 -5.02
C GLN A 250 -11.24 -1.46 -4.58
N LEU A 251 -11.13 -1.10 -3.30
CA LEU A 251 -11.70 0.11 -2.73
C LEU A 251 -10.72 1.28 -2.97
N ARG A 252 -11.25 2.41 -3.44
CA ARG A 252 -10.56 3.70 -3.41
C ARG A 252 -11.53 4.79 -3.01
N GLY A 253 -11.37 5.30 -1.80
CA GLY A 253 -12.29 6.28 -1.23
C GLY A 253 -13.68 5.68 -1.02
N GLU A 254 -14.68 6.27 -1.66
CA GLU A 254 -16.08 5.85 -1.55
C GLU A 254 -16.51 4.85 -2.64
N TYR A 255 -15.64 4.56 -3.61
CA TYR A 255 -15.95 3.68 -4.73
C TYR A 255 -15.21 2.35 -4.65
N LEU A 256 -15.94 1.29 -4.92
CA LEU A 256 -15.47 -0.08 -5.00
C LEU A 256 -15.47 -0.54 -6.46
N PHE A 257 -14.30 -0.77 -7.02
CA PHE A 257 -14.10 -1.16 -8.41
C PHE A 257 -14.01 -2.68 -8.53
N THR A 258 -14.54 -3.24 -9.62
CA THR A 258 -14.53 -4.69 -9.88
C THR A 258 -14.38 -5.01 -11.36
N THR A 259 -13.83 -6.19 -11.66
CA THR A 259 -14.07 -6.89 -12.93
C THR A 259 -14.93 -8.12 -12.71
N ALA A 260 -15.77 -8.44 -13.69
CA ALA A 260 -16.76 -9.51 -13.60
C ALA A 260 -16.81 -10.42 -14.85
N GLY A 261 -15.70 -10.71 -15.49
CA GLY A 261 -15.66 -11.52 -16.72
C GLY A 261 -16.45 -10.85 -17.85
N GLU A 262 -17.39 -11.59 -18.47
CA GLU A 262 -18.32 -11.04 -19.48
C GLU A 262 -19.19 -9.90 -18.93
N GLY A 263 -19.32 -9.79 -17.60
CA GLY A 263 -19.96 -8.66 -16.93
C GLY A 263 -19.14 -7.37 -16.98
N GLY A 264 -17.92 -7.37 -17.52
CA GLY A 264 -17.10 -6.18 -17.73
C GLY A 264 -16.51 -5.56 -16.45
N PHE A 265 -16.26 -4.26 -16.51
CA PHE A 265 -15.71 -3.45 -15.41
C PHE A 265 -16.80 -2.55 -14.81
N ARG A 266 -16.84 -2.40 -13.48
CA ARG A 266 -17.83 -1.55 -12.80
C ARG A 266 -17.28 -0.97 -11.50
N ALA A 267 -17.71 0.26 -11.18
CA ALA A 267 -17.57 0.86 -9.86
C ALA A 267 -18.92 0.90 -9.10
N TYR A 268 -18.92 0.57 -7.81
CA TYR A 268 -20.07 0.68 -6.92
C TYR A 268 -19.81 1.75 -5.86
N ASP A 269 -20.84 2.50 -5.48
CA ASP A 269 -20.78 3.44 -4.35
C ASP A 269 -20.98 2.66 -3.03
N VAL A 270 -20.00 2.78 -2.14
CA VAL A 270 -20.01 2.16 -0.80
C VAL A 270 -19.94 3.20 0.33
N ALA A 271 -20.18 4.48 0.05
CA ALA A 271 -20.21 5.54 1.05
C ALA A 271 -21.20 5.23 2.19
N ASN A 272 -22.32 4.59 1.83
CA ASN A 272 -23.41 4.25 2.75
C ASN A 272 -23.24 2.90 3.46
N ILE A 273 -22.07 2.24 3.36
CA ILE A 273 -21.90 0.87 3.83
C ILE A 273 -22.37 0.67 5.28
N ALA A 274 -22.07 1.62 6.17
CA ALA A 274 -22.45 1.56 7.57
C ALA A 274 -23.65 2.48 7.93
N ASN A 275 -24.27 3.11 6.93
CA ASN A 275 -25.36 4.06 7.14
C ASN A 275 -26.70 3.35 7.33
N LYS A 276 -27.19 3.27 8.57
CA LYS A 276 -28.50 2.68 8.88
C LYS A 276 -29.72 3.38 8.26
N GLY A 277 -29.55 4.61 7.78
CA GLY A 277 -30.59 5.36 7.07
C GLY A 277 -30.76 4.95 5.61
N PHE A 278 -29.89 4.09 5.09
CA PHE A 278 -29.95 3.60 3.71
C PHE A 278 -30.26 2.11 3.70
N SER A 279 -31.24 1.70 2.89
CA SER A 279 -31.64 0.29 2.78
C SER A 279 -30.61 -0.51 1.99
N GLU A 280 -30.16 0.04 0.86
CA GLU A 280 -29.13 -0.57 0.01
C GLU A 280 -27.75 0.00 0.36
N ARG A 281 -26.86 -0.85 0.88
CA ARG A 281 -25.58 -0.39 1.47
C ARG A 281 -24.44 -0.25 0.48
N ILE A 282 -24.55 -0.96 -0.64
CA ILE A 282 -23.64 -0.89 -1.78
C ILE A 282 -24.51 -0.60 -2.98
N VAL A 283 -24.24 0.48 -3.71
CA VAL A 283 -25.16 1.04 -4.70
C VAL A 283 -24.53 0.98 -6.09
N THR A 284 -25.26 0.43 -7.06
CA THR A 284 -24.84 0.44 -8.47
C THR A 284 -25.07 1.81 -9.12
N ALA A 285 -26.24 2.38 -8.93
CA ALA A 285 -26.60 3.71 -9.40
C ALA A 285 -27.64 4.30 -8.44
N PRO A 286 -27.42 5.49 -7.84
CA PRO A 286 -28.31 6.04 -6.83
C PRO A 286 -29.68 6.50 -7.36
N PHE A 287 -29.84 6.59 -8.69
CA PHE A 287 -31.07 7.05 -9.33
C PHE A 287 -31.51 6.13 -10.48
N SER A 288 -30.87 6.25 -11.64
CA SER A 288 -31.20 5.54 -12.87
C SER A 288 -29.94 5.43 -13.75
N PRO A 289 -29.79 4.37 -14.56
CA PRO A 289 -28.73 4.26 -15.56
C PRO A 289 -28.66 5.45 -16.54
N LEU A 290 -29.77 6.17 -16.76
CA LEU A 290 -29.77 7.37 -17.60
C LEU A 290 -29.07 8.58 -16.97
N GLY A 291 -28.87 8.58 -15.65
CA GLY A 291 -28.24 9.68 -14.90
C GLY A 291 -26.93 9.30 -14.22
N HIS A 292 -26.57 8.02 -14.19
CA HIS A 292 -25.35 7.48 -13.60
C HIS A 292 -25.15 6.07 -14.16
N ASP A 293 -24.04 5.83 -14.86
CA ASP A 293 -23.64 4.49 -15.27
C ASP A 293 -22.11 4.33 -15.22
N THR A 294 -21.65 3.63 -14.19
CA THR A 294 -20.24 3.33 -13.97
C THR A 294 -19.82 1.98 -14.54
N HIS A 295 -20.66 1.39 -15.39
CA HIS A 295 -20.35 0.15 -16.08
C HIS A 295 -19.63 0.41 -17.40
N VAL A 296 -18.60 -0.39 -17.65
CA VAL A 296 -17.96 -0.49 -18.95
C VAL A 296 -18.04 -1.94 -19.37
N ALA A 297 -18.91 -2.22 -20.36
CA ALA A 297 -19.03 -3.54 -20.96
C ALA A 297 -17.68 -3.97 -21.56
N THR A 298 -17.29 -5.23 -21.40
CA THR A 298 -16.14 -5.88 -22.04
C THR A 298 -16.47 -7.32 -22.45
N LYS A 299 -15.61 -7.95 -23.26
CA LYS A 299 -15.85 -9.33 -23.68
C LYS A 299 -15.60 -10.33 -22.56
N ASN A 300 -14.51 -10.20 -21.80
CA ASN A 300 -14.21 -11.03 -20.64
C ASN A 300 -13.11 -10.41 -19.74
N ALA A 301 -13.47 -9.43 -18.92
CA ALA A 301 -12.55 -8.73 -18.01
C ALA A 301 -12.08 -9.65 -16.88
N THR A 302 -10.76 -9.90 -16.82
CA THR A 302 -10.15 -10.86 -15.91
C THR A 302 -9.51 -10.23 -14.68
N SER A 303 -9.02 -8.99 -14.77
CA SER A 303 -8.42 -8.28 -13.65
C SER A 303 -8.40 -6.79 -13.93
N PHE A 304 -8.20 -5.99 -12.89
CA PHE A 304 -7.79 -4.60 -13.05
C PHE A 304 -6.84 -4.19 -11.93
N GLU A 305 -6.15 -3.07 -12.13
CA GLU A 305 -5.37 -2.38 -11.10
C GLU A 305 -5.60 -0.87 -11.23
N LEU A 306 -5.85 -0.19 -10.11
CA LEU A 306 -5.68 1.25 -10.02
C LEU A 306 -4.22 1.55 -9.63
N PRO A 307 -3.54 2.55 -10.23
CA PRO A 307 -2.16 2.89 -9.88
C PRO A 307 -1.94 3.21 -8.38
N THR A 308 -3.02 3.54 -7.67
CA THR A 308 -3.05 3.61 -6.21
C THR A 308 -4.45 3.34 -5.68
N ASN A 309 -4.55 2.73 -4.49
CA ASN A 309 -5.79 2.66 -3.71
C ASN A 309 -6.04 3.88 -2.82
N MET A 310 -5.09 4.82 -2.79
CA MET A 310 -5.26 6.09 -2.09
C MET A 310 -6.13 7.04 -2.94
N PRO A 311 -7.08 7.78 -2.34
CA PRO A 311 -7.82 8.80 -3.09
C PRO A 311 -6.89 9.88 -3.65
N VAL A 312 -6.98 10.10 -4.95
CA VAL A 312 -6.24 11.12 -5.70
C VAL A 312 -7.19 11.78 -6.70
N ALA A 313 -6.85 13.00 -7.14
CA ALA A 313 -7.59 13.76 -8.14
C ALA A 313 -6.60 14.39 -9.13
N PRO A 314 -6.15 13.65 -10.16
CA PRO A 314 -5.04 14.07 -11.02
C PRO A 314 -5.35 15.30 -11.88
N TYR A 315 -6.63 15.61 -12.11
CA TYR A 315 -7.10 16.78 -12.86
C TYR A 315 -7.08 18.09 -12.05
N ARG A 316 -6.84 18.06 -10.73
CA ARG A 316 -6.77 19.31 -9.93
C ARG A 316 -5.52 20.09 -10.31
N GLN A 317 -5.65 21.41 -10.39
CA GLN A 317 -4.54 22.30 -10.69
C GLN A 317 -3.58 22.41 -9.49
N GLN A 318 -2.29 22.19 -9.74
CA GLN A 318 -1.22 22.43 -8.78
C GLN A 318 -0.80 23.90 -8.77
N LEU A 319 -0.46 24.41 -7.59
CA LEU A 319 -0.05 25.81 -7.41
C LEU A 319 1.48 25.94 -7.50
N GLU A 320 1.95 26.72 -8.48
CA GLU A 320 3.39 27.03 -8.65
C GLU A 320 3.99 27.67 -7.39
N ALA A 321 3.24 28.55 -6.72
CA ALA A 321 3.67 29.19 -5.47
C ALA A 321 3.96 28.19 -4.33
N ASN A 322 3.35 27.00 -4.37
CA ASN A 322 3.60 25.92 -3.42
C ASN A 322 4.67 24.93 -3.91
N MET A 323 5.14 25.08 -5.16
CA MET A 323 6.05 24.17 -5.85
C MET A 323 5.51 22.73 -5.91
N GLU A 324 4.20 22.63 -6.12
CA GLU A 324 3.51 21.35 -6.27
C GLU A 324 3.74 20.77 -7.68
N THR A 325 3.96 19.46 -7.76
CA THR A 325 4.15 18.75 -9.04
C THR A 325 2.85 18.09 -9.49
N PRO A 326 2.53 18.06 -10.79
CA PRO A 326 1.36 17.34 -11.27
C PRO A 326 1.49 15.83 -11.05
N LEU A 327 0.36 15.16 -10.81
CA LEU A 327 0.28 13.71 -10.83
C LEU A 327 0.50 13.19 -12.26
N HIS A 328 1.13 12.03 -12.39
CA HIS A 328 1.36 11.44 -13.70
C HIS A 328 0.03 11.07 -14.39
N PRO A 329 -0.10 11.19 -15.73
CA PRO A 329 -1.35 10.89 -16.42
C PRO A 329 -1.90 9.46 -16.23
N ILE A 330 -1.07 8.51 -15.81
CA ILE A 330 -1.53 7.13 -15.53
C ILE A 330 -2.61 7.09 -14.43
N TYR A 331 -2.58 8.02 -13.47
CA TYR A 331 -3.50 8.06 -12.33
C TYR A 331 -4.96 8.40 -12.72
N HIS A 332 -5.20 8.86 -13.95
CA HIS A 332 -6.55 9.07 -14.48
C HIS A 332 -7.29 7.74 -14.78
N TYR A 333 -6.55 6.64 -14.94
CA TYR A 333 -7.08 5.42 -15.53
C TYR A 333 -7.13 4.26 -14.55
N ALA A 334 -8.17 3.44 -14.67
CA ALA A 334 -8.13 2.04 -14.28
C ALA A 334 -7.52 1.22 -15.42
N ILE A 335 -6.58 0.33 -15.08
CA ILE A 335 -5.89 -0.53 -16.04
C ILE A 335 -6.53 -1.91 -15.96
N ILE A 336 -7.25 -2.32 -16.99
CA ILE A 336 -8.05 -3.56 -17.01
C ILE A 336 -7.40 -4.55 -17.99
N THR A 337 -7.30 -5.81 -17.56
CA THR A 337 -6.99 -6.93 -18.46
C THR A 337 -8.27 -7.64 -18.85
N ASP A 338 -8.40 -7.92 -20.12
CA ASP A 338 -9.47 -8.70 -20.72
C ASP A 338 -8.84 -9.86 -21.51
N SER A 339 -9.31 -11.07 -21.26
CA SER A 339 -8.73 -12.27 -21.88
C SER A 339 -8.96 -12.35 -23.40
N GLN A 340 -9.88 -11.57 -23.95
CA GLN A 340 -10.18 -11.54 -25.39
C GLN A 340 -9.77 -10.20 -26.03
N GLU A 341 -9.96 -9.08 -25.34
CA GLU A 341 -9.67 -7.74 -25.88
C GLU A 341 -8.26 -7.21 -25.51
N GLY A 342 -7.55 -7.85 -24.59
CA GLY A 342 -6.23 -7.43 -24.11
C GLY A 342 -6.30 -6.33 -23.04
N LEU A 343 -5.59 -5.22 -23.25
CA LEU A 343 -5.52 -4.10 -22.32
C LEU A 343 -6.66 -3.10 -22.58
N ILE A 344 -7.41 -2.73 -21.55
CA ILE A 344 -8.42 -1.67 -21.61
C ILE A 344 -8.08 -0.61 -20.56
N LEU A 345 -8.09 0.67 -20.96
CA LEU A 345 -8.00 1.79 -20.01
C LEU A 345 -9.35 2.47 -19.89
N VAL A 346 -9.80 2.70 -18.67
CA VAL A 346 -11.04 3.43 -18.36
C VAL A 346 -10.69 4.65 -17.53
N ASN A 347 -11.07 5.84 -18.00
CA ASN A 347 -10.92 7.05 -17.19
C ASN A 347 -11.93 7.00 -16.02
N VAL A 348 -11.45 7.24 -14.80
CA VAL A 348 -12.23 7.14 -13.55
C VAL A 348 -12.32 8.47 -12.80
N ASP A 349 -12.00 9.59 -13.44
CA ASP A 349 -11.93 10.92 -12.82
C ASP A 349 -13.29 11.44 -12.39
N THR A 350 -14.33 11.15 -13.17
CA THR A 350 -15.73 11.60 -12.95
C THR A 350 -16.22 11.23 -11.55
N LEU A 351 -15.73 10.12 -10.99
CA LEU A 351 -16.03 9.67 -9.64
C LEU A 351 -15.42 10.54 -8.53
N SER A 352 -14.63 11.57 -8.85
CA SER A 352 -13.98 12.41 -7.85
C SER A 352 -14.02 13.90 -8.17
N ASP A 353 -14.43 14.27 -9.38
CA ASP A 353 -14.39 15.64 -9.94
C ASP A 353 -15.41 16.60 -9.32
N ARG A 354 -16.29 16.06 -8.46
CA ARG A 354 -17.38 16.76 -7.74
C ARG A 354 -18.59 17.09 -8.63
N ASP A 355 -18.65 16.59 -9.85
CA ASP A 355 -19.82 16.67 -10.71
C ASP A 355 -20.58 15.33 -10.71
N ARG A 356 -21.60 15.25 -9.86
CA ARG A 356 -22.44 14.04 -9.78
C ARG A 356 -23.26 13.74 -11.05
N THR A 357 -23.32 14.66 -12.02
CA THR A 357 -24.15 14.53 -13.22
C THR A 357 -23.44 13.87 -14.39
N ASN A 358 -22.13 13.65 -14.30
CA ASN A 358 -21.29 13.14 -15.39
C ASN A 358 -20.69 11.75 -15.12
N ASN A 359 -21.21 11.02 -14.12
CA ASN A 359 -20.73 9.69 -13.69
C ASN A 359 -21.02 8.60 -14.73
N PHE A 360 -20.39 8.72 -15.90
CA PHE A 360 -20.45 7.82 -17.03
C PHE A 360 -19.03 7.41 -17.41
N LEU A 361 -18.64 6.21 -17.01
CA LEU A 361 -17.29 5.73 -17.30
C LEU A 361 -17.18 5.35 -18.77
N THR A 362 -16.08 5.73 -19.42
CA THR A 362 -15.83 5.43 -20.83
C THR A 362 -14.46 4.83 -21.02
N ARG A 363 -14.34 3.96 -22.03
CA ARG A 363 -13.06 3.41 -22.47
C ARG A 363 -12.24 4.52 -23.11
N ALA A 364 -11.03 4.74 -22.60
CA ALA A 364 -10.06 5.63 -23.21
C ALA A 364 -9.14 4.89 -24.21
N LEU A 365 -8.92 3.60 -24.01
CA LEU A 365 -8.10 2.75 -24.87
C LEU A 365 -8.59 1.30 -24.85
N THR A 366 -8.44 0.59 -25.97
CA THR A 366 -8.40 -0.87 -26.04
C THR A 366 -7.21 -1.25 -26.92
N TRP A 367 -6.32 -2.12 -26.43
CA TRP A 367 -5.04 -2.42 -27.06
C TRP A 367 -4.65 -3.88 -26.88
N ASN A 368 -4.31 -4.56 -27.98
CA ASN A 368 -3.77 -5.92 -28.00
C ASN A 368 -2.97 -6.14 -29.28
N GLU A 369 -1.78 -5.53 -29.37
CA GLU A 369 -0.95 -5.64 -30.56
C GLU A 369 -0.51 -7.09 -30.78
N HIS A 370 -0.68 -7.62 -31.99
CA HIS A 370 -0.33 -9.01 -32.35
C HIS A 370 -0.91 -10.09 -31.42
N ASP A 371 -2.04 -9.81 -30.75
CA ASP A 371 -2.67 -10.73 -29.78
C ASP A 371 -1.78 -11.13 -28.59
N ILE A 372 -0.74 -10.35 -28.26
CA ILE A 372 0.21 -10.71 -27.18
C ILE A 372 -0.44 -10.81 -25.79
N LEU A 373 -1.59 -10.15 -25.57
CA LEU A 373 -2.35 -10.20 -24.31
C LEU A 373 -3.52 -11.19 -24.39
N LYS A 374 -3.58 -12.06 -25.40
CA LYS A 374 -4.61 -13.09 -25.49
C LYS A 374 -4.56 -13.98 -24.25
N GLY A 375 -5.71 -14.13 -23.61
CA GLY A 375 -5.84 -14.89 -22.37
C GLY A 375 -5.29 -14.19 -21.13
N ALA A 376 -5.06 -12.86 -21.17
CA ALA A 376 -4.59 -12.11 -20.00
C ALA A 376 -5.43 -12.37 -18.75
N ARG A 377 -4.79 -12.56 -17.58
CA ARG A 377 -5.45 -13.01 -16.35
C ARG A 377 -5.28 -12.09 -15.14
N HIS A 378 -4.11 -11.47 -15.01
CA HIS A 378 -3.75 -10.63 -13.86
C HIS A 378 -2.87 -9.47 -14.32
N VAL A 379 -2.96 -8.33 -13.64
CA VAL A 379 -2.09 -7.18 -13.86
C VAL A 379 -1.59 -6.62 -12.53
N THR A 380 -0.32 -6.24 -12.50
CA THR A 380 0.29 -5.45 -11.41
C THR A 380 0.95 -4.23 -12.02
N LEU A 381 0.87 -3.08 -11.36
CA LEU A 381 1.60 -1.87 -11.74
C LEU A 381 2.79 -1.64 -10.81
N ALA A 382 3.91 -1.22 -11.39
CA ALA A 382 5.02 -0.58 -10.68
C ALA A 382 5.38 0.70 -11.44
N GLY A 383 5.06 1.84 -10.84
CA GLY A 383 5.10 3.15 -11.50
C GLY A 383 4.27 3.13 -12.78
N THR A 384 4.94 3.34 -13.90
CA THR A 384 4.34 3.37 -15.23
C THR A 384 4.41 2.03 -15.97
N THR A 385 4.95 0.97 -15.36
CA THR A 385 5.08 -0.33 -16.01
C THR A 385 3.99 -1.28 -15.53
N ALA A 386 3.30 -1.93 -16.47
CA ALA A 386 2.34 -2.99 -16.22
C ALA A 386 2.95 -4.37 -16.46
N TYR A 387 2.76 -5.28 -15.50
CA TYR A 387 3.15 -6.69 -15.59
C TYR A 387 1.89 -7.54 -15.69
N ILE A 388 1.62 -8.06 -16.89
CA ILE A 388 0.39 -8.75 -17.22
C ILE A 388 0.66 -10.24 -17.42
N THR A 389 -0.03 -11.11 -16.69
CA THR A 389 0.08 -12.56 -16.89
C THR A 389 -0.82 -13.03 -18.04
N THR A 390 -0.29 -13.90 -18.89
CA THR A 390 -0.99 -14.64 -19.95
C THR A 390 -0.85 -16.15 -19.67
N PRO A 391 -1.43 -17.06 -20.46
CA PRO A 391 -1.26 -18.50 -20.25
C PRO A 391 0.19 -19.00 -20.34
N SER A 392 1.11 -18.26 -20.96
CA SER A 392 2.49 -18.71 -21.21
C SER A 392 3.57 -17.67 -20.88
N SER A 393 3.19 -16.46 -20.49
CA SER A 393 4.16 -15.39 -20.28
C SER A 393 3.69 -14.33 -19.28
N VAL A 394 4.66 -13.57 -18.77
CA VAL A 394 4.43 -12.26 -18.16
C VAL A 394 4.86 -11.21 -19.17
N ILE A 395 3.91 -10.41 -19.62
CA ILE A 395 4.12 -9.31 -20.56
C ILE A 395 4.40 -8.04 -19.76
N CYS A 396 5.52 -7.39 -20.05
CA CYS A 396 5.93 -6.12 -19.45
C CYS A 396 5.61 -4.99 -20.44
N LEU A 397 4.71 -4.08 -20.06
CA LEU A 397 4.31 -2.94 -20.89
C LEU A 397 4.65 -1.62 -20.21
N ASP A 398 5.26 -0.72 -20.96
CA ASP A 398 5.42 0.68 -20.57
C ASP A 398 4.12 1.46 -20.87
N LEU A 399 3.58 2.10 -19.83
CA LEU A 399 2.41 2.98 -19.84
C LEU A 399 2.76 4.42 -19.42
N ASN A 400 4.02 4.84 -19.58
CA ASN A 400 4.44 6.23 -19.33
C ASN A 400 3.67 7.22 -20.23
N GLN A 401 3.30 6.80 -21.43
CA GLN A 401 2.24 7.43 -22.21
C GLN A 401 1.03 6.47 -22.21
N PRO A 402 0.05 6.60 -21.28
CA PRO A 402 -0.96 5.56 -21.05
C PRO A 402 -1.74 5.17 -22.31
N LEU A 403 -2.03 6.13 -23.19
CA LEU A 403 -2.77 5.90 -24.44
C LEU A 403 -1.91 5.37 -25.60
N LYS A 404 -0.62 5.10 -25.36
CA LYS A 404 0.32 4.51 -26.32
C LYS A 404 1.18 3.44 -25.63
N PRO A 405 0.59 2.29 -25.26
CA PRO A 405 1.34 1.20 -24.64
C PRO A 405 2.51 0.77 -25.51
N ARG A 406 3.65 0.47 -24.87
CA ARG A 406 4.84 -0.04 -25.55
C ARG A 406 5.29 -1.34 -24.89
N LEU A 407 5.48 -2.38 -25.69
CA LEU A 407 6.06 -3.63 -25.21
C LEU A 407 7.53 -3.41 -24.78
N ILE A 408 7.84 -3.78 -23.54
CA ILE A 408 9.21 -3.83 -23.02
C ILE A 408 9.79 -5.23 -23.24
N ALA A 409 9.09 -6.24 -22.72
CA ALA A 409 9.56 -7.62 -22.74
C ALA A 409 8.40 -8.62 -22.64
N GLU A 410 8.63 -9.81 -23.19
CA GLU A 410 7.82 -11.00 -22.96
C GLU A 410 8.68 -12.01 -22.22
N LEU A 411 8.29 -12.34 -20.99
CA LEU A 411 9.02 -13.29 -20.15
C LEU A 411 8.28 -14.62 -20.14
N PRO A 412 8.88 -15.73 -20.60
CA PRO A 412 8.20 -17.03 -20.63
C PRO A 412 8.05 -17.61 -19.22
N PHE A 413 6.85 -18.11 -18.91
CA PHE A 413 6.50 -18.77 -17.65
C PHE A 413 5.53 -19.93 -17.89
N THR A 414 5.48 -20.89 -16.97
CA THR A 414 4.55 -22.03 -17.06
C THR A 414 3.25 -21.67 -16.35
N ASP A 415 2.24 -21.19 -17.10
CA ASP A 415 0.91 -20.85 -16.57
C ASP A 415 0.95 -19.85 -15.39
N PRO A 416 1.52 -18.64 -15.57
CA PRO A 416 1.63 -17.65 -14.50
C PRO A 416 0.25 -17.17 -14.02
N GLN A 417 0.07 -17.13 -12.70
CA GLN A 417 -1.20 -16.82 -12.04
C GLN A 417 -1.28 -15.36 -11.56
N ALA A 418 -0.23 -14.88 -10.89
CA ALA A 418 -0.22 -13.56 -10.27
C ALA A 418 1.21 -13.00 -10.19
N THR A 419 1.28 -11.69 -10.01
CA THR A 419 2.52 -10.92 -9.90
C THR A 419 2.45 -9.97 -8.72
N ALA A 420 3.60 -9.61 -8.15
CA ALA A 420 3.73 -8.52 -7.18
C ALA A 420 5.13 -7.92 -7.23
N VAL A 421 5.25 -6.60 -7.04
CA VAL A 421 6.55 -5.90 -7.07
C VAL A 421 6.88 -5.37 -5.68
N GLN A 422 8.15 -5.50 -5.30
CA GLN A 422 8.73 -4.78 -4.17
C GLN A 422 10.13 -4.30 -4.54
N PHE A 423 10.31 -2.98 -4.51
CA PHE A 423 11.56 -2.32 -4.91
C PHE A 423 12.01 -2.78 -6.31
N ARG A 424 13.12 -3.52 -6.42
CA ARG A 424 13.72 -3.94 -7.69
C ARG A 424 13.39 -5.36 -8.12
N TYR A 425 12.42 -6.02 -7.48
CA TYR A 425 12.07 -7.41 -7.80
C TYR A 425 10.58 -7.57 -8.09
N LEU A 426 10.31 -8.32 -9.15
CA LEU A 426 9.01 -8.85 -9.48
C LEU A 426 8.94 -10.31 -9.03
N PHE A 427 7.95 -10.61 -8.21
CA PHE A 427 7.62 -11.96 -7.77
C PHE A 427 6.47 -12.48 -8.63
N VAL A 428 6.61 -13.69 -9.16
CA VAL A 428 5.66 -14.33 -10.06
C VAL A 428 5.27 -15.68 -9.48
N SER A 429 3.97 -15.92 -9.29
CA SER A 429 3.46 -17.26 -9.00
C SER A 429 3.08 -17.93 -10.31
N ASP A 430 3.56 -19.14 -10.55
CA ASP A 430 3.21 -19.95 -11.71
C ASP A 430 2.88 -21.40 -11.29
N ALA A 431 2.67 -22.30 -12.26
CA ALA A 431 2.29 -23.68 -11.97
C ALA A 431 3.36 -24.48 -11.20
N GLU A 432 4.61 -24.02 -11.15
CA GLU A 432 5.72 -24.69 -10.47
C GLU A 432 5.99 -24.10 -9.08
N GLY A 433 5.61 -22.85 -8.85
CA GLY A 433 5.69 -22.20 -7.55
C GLY A 433 5.93 -20.70 -7.64
N LEU A 434 6.80 -20.18 -6.78
CA LEU A 434 7.22 -18.78 -6.78
C LEU A 434 8.53 -18.64 -7.55
N LYS A 435 8.57 -17.71 -8.51
CA LYS A 435 9.76 -17.30 -9.27
C LYS A 435 10.01 -15.81 -9.10
N VAL A 436 11.26 -15.39 -9.29
CA VAL A 436 11.70 -13.99 -9.11
C VAL A 436 12.37 -13.46 -10.36
N VAL A 437 12.05 -12.22 -10.72
CA VAL A 437 12.61 -11.47 -11.83
C VAL A 437 13.26 -10.20 -11.27
N ASP A 438 14.51 -9.97 -11.66
CA ASP A 438 15.25 -8.74 -11.38
C ASP A 438 14.76 -7.61 -12.31
N LEU A 439 14.34 -6.50 -11.70
CA LEU A 439 13.88 -5.26 -12.31
C LEU A 439 14.85 -4.09 -12.09
N THR A 440 16.10 -4.34 -11.69
CA THR A 440 17.13 -3.30 -11.51
C THR A 440 17.25 -2.42 -12.74
N ASN A 441 17.18 -3.02 -13.93
CA ASN A 441 16.88 -2.33 -15.18
C ASN A 441 15.47 -2.73 -15.67
N PRO A 442 14.44 -1.88 -15.48
CA PRO A 442 13.07 -2.24 -15.84
C PRO A 442 12.85 -2.40 -17.35
N GLU A 443 13.73 -1.83 -18.19
CA GLU A 443 13.68 -2.02 -19.66
C GLU A 443 14.29 -3.36 -20.11
N LYS A 444 14.99 -4.07 -19.20
CA LYS A 444 15.62 -5.36 -19.45
C LYS A 444 15.41 -6.29 -18.27
N PRO A 445 14.16 -6.68 -17.97
CA PRO A 445 13.87 -7.59 -16.86
C PRO A 445 14.53 -8.96 -17.07
N GLN A 446 15.07 -9.55 -16.00
CA GLN A 446 15.82 -10.82 -16.07
C GLN A 446 15.34 -11.82 -15.02
N LEU A 447 15.10 -13.08 -15.42
CA LEU A 447 14.77 -14.14 -14.49
C LEU A 447 15.98 -14.43 -13.57
N VAL A 448 15.75 -14.54 -12.26
CA VAL A 448 16.78 -14.87 -11.29
C VAL A 448 16.90 -16.40 -11.19
N PRO A 449 18.03 -17.04 -11.57
CA PRO A 449 18.13 -18.50 -11.65
C PRO A 449 17.90 -19.24 -10.33
N HIS A 450 18.29 -18.63 -9.20
CA HIS A 450 18.11 -19.20 -7.86
C HIS A 450 16.86 -18.69 -7.13
N GLY A 451 16.16 -17.72 -7.73
CA GLY A 451 14.97 -17.10 -7.18
C GLY A 451 13.74 -17.96 -7.41
N PHE A 452 13.77 -19.23 -6.97
CA PHE A 452 12.69 -20.19 -7.15
C PHE A 452 12.37 -20.91 -5.83
N LEU A 453 11.09 -21.01 -5.51
CA LEU A 453 10.57 -21.80 -4.41
C LEU A 453 9.40 -22.67 -4.91
N PRO A 454 9.52 -24.00 -4.90
CA PRO A 454 8.45 -24.88 -5.36
C PRO A 454 7.23 -24.79 -4.44
N LEU A 455 6.05 -24.62 -5.04
CA LEU A 455 4.76 -24.60 -4.36
C LEU A 455 3.72 -25.21 -5.30
N SER A 456 2.88 -26.12 -4.80
CA SER A 456 1.98 -26.91 -5.66
C SER A 456 0.82 -26.11 -6.26
N HIS A 457 0.41 -25.01 -5.64
CA HIS A 457 -0.82 -24.29 -6.00
C HIS A 457 -0.65 -22.77 -5.85
N ALA A 458 0.53 -22.23 -6.15
CA ALA A 458 0.84 -20.82 -5.95
C ALA A 458 -0.08 -19.91 -6.79
N GLY A 459 -0.89 -19.12 -6.09
CA GLY A 459 -1.81 -18.14 -6.67
C GLY A 459 -1.48 -16.71 -6.26
N LYS A 460 -2.53 -15.89 -6.06
CA LYS A 460 -2.39 -14.48 -5.67
C LYS A 460 -1.53 -14.33 -4.42
N MET A 461 -0.74 -13.25 -4.39
CA MET A 461 0.19 -12.98 -3.32
C MET A 461 0.10 -11.54 -2.81
N TYR A 462 0.61 -11.33 -1.60
CA TYR A 462 0.77 -10.02 -0.99
C TYR A 462 2.14 -9.92 -0.34
N LEU A 463 2.92 -8.90 -0.71
CA LEU A 463 4.26 -8.68 -0.16
C LEU A 463 4.15 -7.65 0.97
N ALA A 464 4.59 -8.02 2.17
CA ALA A 464 4.70 -7.09 3.29
C ALA A 464 6.07 -7.22 3.96
N ARG A 465 6.86 -6.14 3.86
CA ARG A 465 8.28 -6.12 4.27
C ARG A 465 9.05 -7.35 3.75
N THR A 466 9.55 -8.21 4.63
CA THR A 466 10.40 -9.36 4.25
C THR A 466 9.60 -10.65 4.04
N TYR A 467 8.27 -10.60 4.02
CA TYR A 467 7.42 -11.77 3.79
C TYR A 467 6.54 -11.60 2.54
N ALA A 468 6.47 -12.68 1.75
CA ALA A 468 5.40 -12.89 0.79
C ALA A 468 4.35 -13.83 1.38
N TYR A 469 3.09 -13.43 1.33
CA TYR A 469 1.94 -14.23 1.72
C TYR A 469 1.27 -14.71 0.44
N ILE A 470 1.32 -16.02 0.16
CA ILE A 470 0.89 -16.60 -1.11
C ILE A 470 -0.29 -17.53 -0.85
N ALA A 471 -1.39 -17.28 -1.55
CA ALA A 471 -2.53 -18.18 -1.58
C ALA A 471 -2.13 -19.49 -2.26
N ASN A 472 -2.06 -20.60 -1.51
CA ASN A 472 -1.62 -21.91 -2.01
C ASN A 472 -2.77 -22.92 -2.03
N GLY A 473 -3.98 -22.46 -2.35
CA GLY A 473 -5.15 -23.30 -2.61
C GLY A 473 -5.44 -24.32 -1.50
N PRO A 474 -5.45 -25.64 -1.81
CA PRO A 474 -5.70 -26.71 -0.84
C PRO A 474 -4.74 -26.78 0.34
N ASP A 475 -3.50 -26.34 0.16
CA ASP A 475 -2.45 -26.43 1.19
C ASP A 475 -2.52 -25.27 2.19
N GLY A 476 -3.36 -24.26 1.93
CA GLY A 476 -3.57 -23.10 2.78
C GLY A 476 -2.76 -21.88 2.33
N LEU A 477 -2.23 -21.14 3.31
CA LEU A 477 -1.45 -19.93 3.13
C LEU A 477 0.05 -20.24 3.27
N ALA A 478 0.80 -20.07 2.18
CA ALA A 478 2.26 -20.13 2.24
C ALA A 478 2.80 -18.77 2.67
N ILE A 479 3.61 -18.75 3.73
CA ILE A 479 4.34 -17.57 4.19
C ILE A 479 5.80 -17.80 3.85
N VAL A 480 6.34 -16.96 2.98
CA VAL A 480 7.66 -17.10 2.36
C VAL A 480 8.54 -15.95 2.82
N ASN A 481 9.72 -16.26 3.34
CA ASN A 481 10.75 -15.26 3.59
C ASN A 481 11.36 -14.81 2.25
N ILE A 482 11.27 -13.51 1.98
CA ILE A 482 11.80 -12.83 0.79
C ILE A 482 12.83 -11.73 1.15
N GLU A 483 13.38 -11.75 2.37
CA GLU A 483 14.44 -10.84 2.82
C GLU A 483 15.60 -10.79 1.83
N ARG A 484 15.99 -11.96 1.32
CA ARG A 484 16.87 -12.14 0.15
C ARG A 484 16.04 -12.61 -1.04
N PRO A 485 15.61 -11.70 -1.95
CA PRO A 485 14.68 -12.04 -3.02
C PRO A 485 15.21 -13.10 -3.99
N GLU A 486 16.53 -13.21 -4.13
CA GLU A 486 17.16 -14.17 -5.05
C GLU A 486 17.26 -15.60 -4.48
N ALA A 487 16.87 -15.79 -3.21
CA ALA A 487 16.85 -17.09 -2.54
C ALA A 487 15.65 -17.18 -1.58
N PRO A 488 14.40 -17.12 -2.10
CA PRO A 488 13.21 -17.17 -1.27
C PRO A 488 13.11 -18.52 -0.56
N SER A 489 12.56 -18.52 0.66
CA SER A 489 12.44 -19.74 1.47
C SER A 489 11.09 -19.82 2.17
N LEU A 490 10.49 -21.01 2.20
CA LEU A 490 9.25 -21.23 2.93
C LEU A 490 9.50 -21.06 4.43
N HIS A 491 8.91 -20.03 5.03
CA HIS A 491 8.94 -19.85 6.49
C HIS A 491 7.93 -20.78 7.15
N MET A 492 6.70 -20.82 6.63
CA MET A 492 5.67 -21.75 7.09
C MET A 492 4.55 -21.95 6.06
N MET A 493 3.90 -23.12 6.13
CA MET A 493 2.61 -23.38 5.49
C MET A 493 1.52 -23.40 6.58
N PHE A 494 0.51 -22.54 6.46
CA PHE A 494 -0.54 -22.40 7.46
C PHE A 494 -1.93 -22.72 6.87
N ASN A 495 -2.61 -23.72 7.43
CA ASN A 495 -3.94 -24.14 6.97
C ASN A 495 -5.00 -24.27 8.08
N ASP A 496 -4.70 -23.81 9.30
CA ASP A 496 -5.54 -23.94 10.50
C ASP A 496 -6.14 -25.35 10.68
N HIS A 497 -5.30 -26.37 10.66
CA HIS A 497 -5.69 -27.79 10.78
C HIS A 497 -6.68 -28.23 9.68
N GLY A 498 -6.46 -27.75 8.45
CA GLY A 498 -7.27 -28.08 7.27
C GLY A 498 -8.55 -27.26 7.12
N LYS A 499 -8.81 -26.28 7.99
CA LYS A 499 -9.95 -25.35 7.86
C LYS A 499 -9.75 -24.30 6.77
N MET A 500 -8.51 -24.10 6.35
CA MET A 500 -8.13 -23.30 5.18
C MET A 500 -7.60 -24.23 4.09
N ASN A 501 -8.46 -24.55 3.13
CA ASN A 501 -8.19 -25.55 2.09
C ASN A 501 -8.67 -25.12 0.71
N ASP A 502 -8.93 -23.82 0.53
CA ASP A 502 -9.30 -23.23 -0.74
C ASP A 502 -8.82 -21.77 -0.81
N VAL A 503 -7.58 -21.51 -0.38
CA VAL A 503 -7.05 -20.15 -0.28
C VAL A 503 -6.79 -19.56 -1.66
N ARG A 504 -7.46 -18.44 -1.97
CA ARG A 504 -7.45 -17.77 -3.29
C ARG A 504 -6.79 -16.39 -3.30
N ASP A 505 -6.83 -15.66 -2.19
CA ASP A 505 -6.21 -14.34 -2.05
C ASP A 505 -5.94 -14.01 -0.58
N VAL A 506 -5.01 -13.09 -0.34
CA VAL A 506 -4.63 -12.61 0.98
C VAL A 506 -4.27 -11.12 0.92
N LYS A 507 -4.63 -10.36 1.95
CA LYS A 507 -4.17 -8.98 2.16
C LYS A 507 -3.72 -8.82 3.61
N VAL A 508 -2.61 -8.11 3.81
CA VAL A 508 -2.05 -7.85 5.15
C VAL A 508 -2.22 -6.38 5.51
N ALA A 509 -2.55 -6.12 6.78
CA ALA A 509 -2.75 -4.78 7.31
C ALA A 509 -2.44 -4.73 8.82
N THR A 510 -2.16 -3.53 9.32
CA THR A 510 -1.89 -3.28 10.73
C THR A 510 -3.02 -2.47 11.37
N THR A 511 -3.46 -2.91 12.55
CA THR A 511 -4.40 -2.19 13.40
C THR A 511 -3.87 -2.15 14.83
N ASN A 512 -3.73 -0.95 15.41
CA ASN A 512 -3.35 -0.72 16.82
C ASN A 512 -2.16 -1.58 17.30
N ALA A 513 -1.08 -1.62 16.50
CA ALA A 513 0.19 -2.34 16.74
C ALA A 513 0.16 -3.88 16.60
N SER A 514 -0.90 -4.45 16.04
CA SER A 514 -0.93 -5.86 15.62
C SER A 514 -1.05 -5.99 14.10
N LEU A 515 -0.39 -6.99 13.53
CA LEU A 515 -0.45 -7.34 12.12
C LEU A 515 -1.51 -8.43 11.90
N PHE A 516 -2.32 -8.26 10.86
CA PHE A 516 -3.41 -9.18 10.51
C PHE A 516 -3.33 -9.56 9.03
N ALA A 517 -3.69 -10.81 8.73
CA ALA A 517 -4.00 -11.25 7.37
C ALA A 517 -5.50 -11.48 7.22
N TYR A 518 -6.06 -10.93 6.15
CA TYR A 518 -7.41 -11.21 5.68
C TYR A 518 -7.26 -12.16 4.50
N VAL A 519 -7.98 -13.28 4.52
CA VAL A 519 -7.77 -14.37 3.56
C VAL A 519 -9.10 -14.73 2.91
N ALA A 520 -9.13 -14.70 1.58
CA ALA A 520 -10.20 -15.22 0.76
C ALA A 520 -9.99 -16.73 0.60
N ASP A 521 -10.69 -17.54 1.38
CA ASP A 521 -10.58 -19.00 1.41
C ASP A 521 -11.67 -19.65 0.56
N GLY A 522 -11.90 -19.11 -0.65
CA GLY A 522 -12.73 -19.70 -1.69
C GLY A 522 -14.11 -20.12 -1.15
N LYS A 523 -14.45 -21.39 -1.28
CA LYS A 523 -15.71 -21.96 -0.79
C LYS A 523 -15.92 -21.81 0.72
N ASN A 524 -14.89 -21.55 1.53
CA ASN A 524 -15.00 -21.40 2.98
C ASN A 524 -15.18 -19.94 3.44
N GLY A 525 -15.16 -18.99 2.51
CA GLY A 525 -15.40 -17.56 2.75
C GLY A 525 -14.18 -16.80 3.27
N LEU A 526 -14.42 -15.78 4.10
CA LEU A 526 -13.38 -14.93 4.69
C LEU A 526 -12.78 -15.58 5.95
N LYS A 527 -11.46 -15.50 6.09
CA LYS A 527 -10.73 -15.76 7.35
C LYS A 527 -9.97 -14.50 7.77
N VAL A 528 -9.92 -14.25 9.08
CA VAL A 528 -9.09 -13.21 9.68
C VAL A 528 -8.07 -13.87 10.60
N LEU A 529 -6.80 -13.68 10.29
CA LEU A 529 -5.67 -14.23 11.03
C LEU A 529 -4.95 -13.10 11.77
N GLN A 530 -4.68 -13.29 13.06
CA GLN A 530 -3.74 -12.45 13.78
C GLN A 530 -2.32 -12.99 13.60
N LEU A 531 -1.46 -12.21 12.93
CA LEU A 531 -0.09 -12.59 12.60
C LEU A 531 0.88 -12.24 13.72
N THR A 532 0.68 -11.11 14.41
CA THR A 532 1.50 -10.71 15.55
C THR A 532 0.64 -10.22 16.71
N ASP A 533 1.12 -10.43 17.94
CA ASP A 533 0.61 -9.79 19.14
C ASP A 533 1.65 -9.82 20.27
N PRO A 534 1.49 -8.92 21.27
CA PRO A 534 2.44 -8.80 22.38
C PRO A 534 2.62 -10.07 23.22
N GLU A 535 1.66 -10.99 23.24
CA GLU A 535 1.71 -12.21 24.04
C GLU A 535 2.47 -13.33 23.33
N ARG A 536 2.28 -13.49 22.02
CA ARG A 536 2.86 -14.61 21.23
C ARG A 536 4.17 -14.25 20.53
N VAL A 537 4.39 -12.96 20.27
CA VAL A 537 5.57 -12.45 19.56
C VAL A 537 6.23 -11.37 20.42
N PRO A 538 7.06 -11.71 21.43
CA PRO A 538 7.73 -10.72 22.29
C PRO A 538 8.61 -9.71 21.52
N THR A 539 9.09 -10.10 20.34
CA THR A 539 9.87 -9.28 19.40
C THR A 539 9.00 -8.55 18.37
N PHE A 540 7.73 -8.27 18.70
CA PHE A 540 6.82 -7.56 17.78
C PHE A 540 7.26 -6.14 17.42
N TYR A 541 8.27 -5.60 18.13
CA TYR A 541 8.98 -4.38 17.76
C TYR A 541 10.17 -4.69 16.84
N GLY A 542 10.28 -3.97 15.72
CA GLY A 542 11.41 -4.07 14.79
C GLY A 542 10.94 -4.10 13.34
N PHE A 543 11.88 -4.03 12.40
CA PHE A 543 11.53 -3.96 10.98
C PHE A 543 10.78 -5.21 10.49
N SER A 544 11.15 -6.43 10.87
CA SER A 544 10.39 -7.60 10.42
C SER A 544 10.18 -8.60 11.55
N PRO A 545 9.13 -8.42 12.38
CA PRO A 545 8.84 -9.36 13.46
C PRO A 545 8.42 -10.71 12.89
N GLU A 546 8.81 -11.79 13.57
CA GLU A 546 8.35 -13.15 13.25
C GLU A 546 6.82 -13.22 13.27
N VAL A 547 6.23 -13.86 12.26
CA VAL A 547 4.78 -14.00 12.15
C VAL A 547 4.31 -15.34 12.71
N LYS A 548 3.28 -15.30 13.55
CA LYS A 548 2.62 -16.48 14.12
C LYS A 548 1.12 -16.39 13.83
N PRO A 549 0.65 -16.90 12.68
CA PRO A 549 -0.77 -16.84 12.32
C PRO A 549 -1.64 -17.59 13.33
N ARG A 550 -2.82 -17.02 13.62
CA ARG A 550 -3.90 -17.66 14.40
C ARG A 550 -5.24 -17.22 13.85
N LEU A 551 -6.13 -18.16 13.54
CA LEU A 551 -7.50 -17.85 13.15
C LEU A 551 -8.27 -17.24 14.32
N ILE A 552 -8.65 -15.97 14.17
CA ILE A 552 -9.39 -15.22 15.20
C ILE A 552 -10.85 -14.96 14.82
N ALA A 553 -11.17 -14.93 13.52
CA ALA A 553 -12.53 -14.76 13.04
C ALA A 553 -12.72 -15.36 11.63
N TRP A 554 -13.96 -15.68 11.28
CA TRP A 554 -14.32 -16.16 9.94
C TRP A 554 -15.73 -15.72 9.54
N HIS A 555 -16.01 -15.72 8.24
CA HIS A 555 -17.35 -15.49 7.69
C HIS A 555 -17.58 -16.36 6.45
N LYS A 556 -18.76 -16.97 6.34
CA LYS A 556 -19.14 -17.73 5.14
C LYS A 556 -19.82 -16.79 4.15
N THR A 557 -19.10 -16.45 3.08
CA THR A 557 -19.60 -15.58 2.01
C THR A 557 -20.69 -16.24 1.17
N ALA A 558 -21.51 -15.42 0.49
CA ALA A 558 -22.63 -15.89 -0.35
C ALA A 558 -22.21 -16.76 -1.54
N GLY A 559 -21.01 -16.53 -2.07
CA GLY A 559 -20.34 -17.36 -3.07
C GLY A 559 -18.87 -17.58 -2.71
N PRO A 560 -18.09 -18.29 -3.55
CA PRO A 560 -16.67 -18.49 -3.28
C PRO A 560 -15.92 -17.15 -3.19
N ALA A 561 -15.18 -16.93 -2.10
CA ALA A 561 -14.32 -15.77 -1.91
C ALA A 561 -13.09 -15.85 -2.82
N LEU A 562 -13.05 -15.06 -3.90
CA LEU A 562 -12.00 -15.12 -4.94
C LEU A 562 -10.96 -14.00 -4.84
N ALA A 563 -11.31 -12.87 -4.23
CA ALA A 563 -10.41 -11.73 -4.08
C ALA A 563 -10.80 -10.85 -2.89
N LEU A 564 -9.80 -10.11 -2.41
CA LEU A 564 -9.91 -9.13 -1.33
C LEU A 564 -9.47 -7.76 -1.83
N SER A 565 -10.19 -6.72 -1.43
CA SER A 565 -9.70 -5.35 -1.64
C SER A 565 -8.44 -5.12 -0.82
N LYS A 566 -7.43 -4.50 -1.44
CA LYS A 566 -6.22 -4.04 -0.75
C LYS A 566 -6.58 -2.99 0.32
N ALA A 567 -5.95 -3.12 1.49
CA ALA A 567 -6.00 -2.14 2.57
C ALA A 567 -5.31 -0.83 2.15
N LEU A 568 -5.82 0.33 2.61
CA LEU A 568 -5.30 1.67 2.26
C LEU A 568 -3.79 1.76 2.50
N ASP A 569 -3.04 2.16 1.47
CA ASP A 569 -1.60 2.42 1.58
C ASP A 569 -1.34 3.60 2.53
N ARG A 570 -0.40 3.45 3.47
CA ARG A 570 -0.12 4.45 4.52
C ARG A 570 1.34 4.89 4.62
N ASP A 571 2.25 4.13 4.04
CA ASP A 571 3.69 4.39 4.01
C ASP A 571 4.23 4.65 2.59
N ARG A 572 3.33 4.82 1.61
CA ARG A 572 3.66 5.13 0.21
C ARG A 572 3.51 6.62 -0.08
N ALA A 573 4.53 7.21 -0.69
CA ALA A 573 4.51 8.61 -1.11
C ALA A 573 4.89 8.85 -2.58
N VAL A 574 5.55 7.87 -3.19
CA VAL A 574 6.03 7.91 -4.57
C VAL A 574 5.81 6.55 -5.23
N ASP A 575 5.71 6.53 -6.55
CA ASP A 575 5.74 5.30 -7.33
C ASP A 575 7.16 4.94 -7.80
N GLU A 576 7.29 3.75 -8.37
CA GLU A 576 8.56 3.18 -8.81
C GLU A 576 9.17 3.97 -9.99
N SER A 577 8.38 4.80 -10.69
CA SER A 577 8.84 5.73 -11.74
C SER A 577 9.17 7.12 -11.19
N GLY A 578 9.10 7.33 -9.86
CA GLY A 578 9.45 8.59 -9.20
C GLY A 578 8.37 9.66 -9.23
N HIS A 579 7.12 9.31 -9.56
CA HIS A 579 6.01 10.25 -9.49
C HIS A 579 5.43 10.32 -8.08
N GLN A 580 5.33 11.53 -7.55
CA GLN A 580 4.77 11.78 -6.23
C GLN A 580 3.27 11.48 -6.22
N VAL A 581 2.80 10.75 -5.21
CA VAL A 581 1.39 10.37 -5.05
C VAL A 581 0.76 11.03 -3.82
N SER A 582 1.59 11.32 -2.81
CA SER A 582 1.15 11.81 -1.50
C SER A 582 1.60 13.24 -1.22
N ILE A 583 0.83 14.00 -0.45
CA ILE A 583 1.14 15.40 -0.13
C ILE A 583 2.30 15.54 0.87
N PHE A 584 3.11 16.59 0.71
CA PHE A 584 4.19 16.94 1.62
C PHE A 584 3.94 18.29 2.33
N GLY A 585 4.21 18.34 3.64
CA GLY A 585 3.81 19.46 4.50
C GLY A 585 4.67 20.74 4.44
N ARG A 586 5.71 20.79 3.61
CA ARG A 586 6.56 21.99 3.43
C ARG A 586 6.64 22.36 1.95
N ILE A 587 6.60 23.65 1.65
CA ILE A 587 6.73 24.20 0.28
C ILE A 587 7.98 23.60 -0.39
N GLY A 588 7.80 23.00 -1.56
CA GLY A 588 8.86 22.37 -2.35
C GLY A 588 9.48 21.09 -1.77
N SER A 589 9.05 20.62 -0.59
CA SER A 589 9.48 19.30 -0.11
C SER A 589 8.75 18.18 -0.85
N ARG A 590 9.44 17.09 -1.10
CA ARG A 590 8.96 16.00 -1.98
C ARG A 590 9.71 14.69 -1.71
N PRO A 591 9.21 13.53 -2.17
CA PRO A 591 10.02 12.31 -2.23
C PRO A 591 11.13 12.46 -3.28
N PHE A 592 12.02 11.48 -3.37
CA PHE A 592 12.98 11.42 -4.47
C PHE A 592 12.27 11.19 -5.81
N ASN A 593 12.83 11.78 -6.87
CA ASN A 593 12.46 11.40 -8.24
C ASN A 593 13.28 10.16 -8.68
N LEU A 594 12.97 9.59 -9.84
CA LEU A 594 13.62 8.36 -10.30
C LEU A 594 15.16 8.44 -10.37
N PRO A 595 15.79 9.47 -11.00
CA PRO A 595 17.24 9.58 -10.99
C PRO A 595 17.87 9.68 -9.60
N GLU A 596 17.19 10.35 -8.65
CA GLU A 596 17.65 10.43 -7.26
C GLU A 596 17.52 9.10 -6.53
N MET A 597 16.41 8.37 -6.74
CA MET A 597 16.24 7.01 -6.20
C MET A 597 17.32 6.07 -6.74
N GLN A 598 17.56 6.09 -8.05
CA GLN A 598 18.57 5.25 -8.70
C GLN A 598 19.97 5.47 -8.13
N LYS A 599 20.35 6.70 -7.79
CA LYS A 599 21.65 6.98 -7.14
C LYS A 599 21.82 6.30 -5.77
N MET A 600 20.73 5.86 -5.13
CA MET A 600 20.81 5.14 -3.86
C MET A 600 21.20 3.67 -4.05
N TYR A 601 21.03 3.10 -5.25
CA TYR A 601 21.26 1.66 -5.48
C TYR A 601 21.95 1.32 -6.80
N LEU A 602 22.26 2.30 -7.65
CA LEU A 602 23.01 2.12 -8.90
C LEU A 602 24.29 2.95 -8.89
N ASN A 603 25.34 2.40 -9.49
CA ASN A 603 26.55 3.15 -9.80
C ASN A 603 26.37 3.97 -11.11
N PRO A 604 27.35 4.80 -11.51
CA PRO A 604 27.26 5.57 -12.76
C PRO A 604 27.18 4.73 -14.05
N SER A 605 27.58 3.46 -14.04
CA SER A 605 27.38 2.53 -15.18
C SER A 605 25.97 1.92 -15.23
N GLY A 606 25.13 2.19 -14.23
CA GLY A 606 23.77 1.65 -14.15
C GLY A 606 23.71 0.22 -13.59
N GLU A 607 24.80 -0.27 -13.01
CA GLU A 607 24.86 -1.56 -12.33
C GLU A 607 24.51 -1.39 -10.85
N LEU A 608 24.03 -2.46 -10.23
CA LEU A 608 23.70 -2.46 -8.80
C LEU A 608 24.93 -2.07 -7.98
N TYR A 609 24.79 -1.01 -7.19
CA TYR A 609 25.77 -0.56 -6.22
C TYR A 609 25.42 -1.15 -4.85
N THR A 610 26.35 -1.92 -4.28
CA THR A 610 26.18 -2.54 -2.97
C THR A 610 27.27 -2.11 -1.98
N VAL A 611 26.93 -2.15 -0.70
CA VAL A 611 27.80 -1.70 0.39
C VAL A 611 27.83 -2.70 1.55
N SER A 612 28.84 -2.59 2.40
CA SER A 612 28.89 -3.25 3.72
C SER A 612 28.98 -2.18 4.80
N ASP A 613 28.47 -2.47 5.98
CA ASP A 613 28.65 -1.60 7.12
C ASP A 613 30.11 -1.56 7.54
N TYR A 614 30.58 -0.37 7.93
CA TYR A 614 31.94 -0.20 8.42
C TYR A 614 32.00 -0.60 9.89
N GLU A 615 32.69 -1.70 10.20
CA GLU A 615 33.19 -1.92 11.55
C GLU A 615 34.46 -1.08 11.73
N PRO A 616 34.44 0.05 12.48
CA PRO A 616 35.69 0.68 12.84
C PRO A 616 36.58 -0.33 13.57
N PRO A 617 37.89 -0.40 13.27
CA PRO A 617 38.79 -1.25 14.01
C PRO A 617 38.61 -0.94 15.50
N LYS A 618 38.37 -1.98 16.31
CA LYS A 618 38.31 -1.85 17.77
C LYS A 618 39.53 -1.04 18.19
N ARG A 619 39.32 0.11 18.85
CA ARG A 619 40.40 0.90 19.44
C ARG A 619 41.26 -0.07 20.26
N GLN A 620 42.47 -0.35 19.79
CA GLN A 620 43.49 -1.07 20.56
C GLN A 620 43.93 -0.20 21.73
#